data_AF-A0A6D0INA0-F1
#
_entry.id   AF-A0A6D0INA0-F1
#
_cell.length_a   1.000
_cell.length_b   1.000
_cell.length_c   1.000
_cell.angle_alpha   90.00
_cell.angle_beta   90.00
_cell.angle_gamma   90.00
#
_symmetry.space_group_name_H-M   'P 1'
#
loop_
_entity.id
_entity.type
_entity.pdbx_description
1 polymer ?
#
loop_
_entity_poly.entity_id
_entity_poly.type
_entity_poly.pdbx_seq_one_letter_code
_entity_poly.pdbx_strand_id
1 'polypeptide(L)'
;TEAEMKPIQDDIRHAQWRWDLAIASHGIHMHAPEEGLRMLGTAMDKAADARTKLARLLATKGITHEIQIPDISTKEKAQQAIALNMEQIKAEKQDFIKTVIPQWEEQARKNGLLSQ
;
A
#
# COMPACT_ATOMS: atom_id res chain seq x y z
N THR A 1 -22.45 7.11 3.44
CA THR A 1 -22.05 8.13 4.45
C THR A 1 -20.89 7.59 5.26
N GLU A 2 -20.25 8.41 6.10
CA GLU A 2 -19.21 7.92 7.01
C GLU A 2 -19.71 6.80 7.91
N ALA A 3 -20.91 6.93 8.47
CA ALA A 3 -21.51 5.90 9.32
C ALA A 3 -21.72 4.56 8.58
N GLU A 4 -22.18 4.59 7.33
CA GLU A 4 -22.33 3.38 6.51
C GLU A 4 -20.98 2.73 6.16
N MET A 5 -19.92 3.53 5.96
CA MET A 5 -18.60 3.06 5.54
C MET A 5 -17.72 2.61 6.69
N LYS A 6 -17.89 3.16 7.89
CA LYS A 6 -17.05 2.89 9.07
C LYS A 6 -16.80 1.39 9.32
N PRO A 7 -17.82 0.51 9.39
CA PRO A 7 -17.58 -0.91 9.64
C PRO A 7 -16.81 -1.59 8.50
N ILE A 8 -17.02 -1.18 7.24
CA ILE A 8 -16.29 -1.71 6.08
C ILE A 8 -14.83 -1.27 6.14
N GLN A 9 -14.58 0.00 6.47
CA GLN A 9 -13.22 0.56 6.56
C GLN A 9 -12.43 -0.07 7.72
N ASP A 10 -13.09 -0.39 8.84
CA ASP A 10 -12.45 -1.12 9.95
C ASP A 10 -12.03 -2.53 9.52
N ASP A 11 -12.88 -3.24 8.78
CA ASP A 11 -12.54 -4.57 8.25
C ASP A 11 -11.38 -4.49 7.24
N ILE A 12 -11.40 -3.52 6.31
CA ILE A 12 -10.29 -3.28 5.37
C ILE A 12 -8.99 -2.95 6.12
N ARG A 13 -9.06 -2.07 7.13
CA ARG A 13 -7.91 -1.71 7.97
C ARG A 13 -7.30 -2.95 8.62
N HIS A 14 -8.11 -3.81 9.23
CA HIS A 14 -7.62 -5.03 9.88
C HIS A 14 -7.09 -6.05 8.89
N ALA A 15 -7.78 -6.26 7.75
CA ALA A 15 -7.34 -7.17 6.71
C ALA A 15 -5.96 -6.76 6.17
N GLN A 16 -5.81 -5.49 5.78
CA GLN A 16 -4.57 -4.98 5.21
C GLN A 16 -3.44 -4.97 6.24
N TRP A 17 -3.69 -4.60 7.50
CA TRP A 17 -2.68 -4.68 8.56
C TRP A 17 -2.11 -6.09 8.74
N ARG A 18 -2.99 -7.10 8.80
CA ARG A 18 -2.58 -8.50 8.98
C ARG A 18 -1.82 -9.02 7.77
N TRP A 19 -2.29 -8.70 6.57
CA TRP A 19 -1.61 -9.07 5.33
C TRP A 19 -0.22 -8.43 5.26
N ASP A 20 -0.13 -7.12 5.48
CA ASP A 20 1.11 -6.35 5.35
C ASP A 20 2.16 -6.86 6.35
N LEU A 21 1.78 -7.02 7.63
CA LEU A 21 2.69 -7.57 8.64
C LEU A 21 3.15 -8.99 8.31
N ALA A 22 2.30 -9.81 7.66
CA ALA A 22 2.66 -11.17 7.28
C ALA A 22 3.71 -11.24 6.16
N ILE A 23 3.82 -10.22 5.31
CA ILE A 23 4.71 -10.23 4.14
C ILE A 23 5.80 -9.15 4.16
N ALA A 24 5.72 -8.17 5.08
CA ALA A 24 6.67 -7.06 5.19
C ALA A 24 8.09 -7.55 5.50
N SER A 25 8.23 -8.64 6.24
CA SER A 25 9.50 -9.35 6.35
C SER A 25 9.69 -10.27 5.15
N HIS A 26 10.59 -9.88 4.24
CA HIS A 26 10.95 -10.71 3.08
C HIS A 26 11.44 -12.12 3.45
N GLY A 27 11.98 -12.32 4.68
CA GLY A 27 12.44 -13.63 5.18
C GLY A 27 11.37 -14.46 5.91
N ILE A 28 10.10 -14.05 5.93
CA ILE A 28 9.05 -14.70 6.73
C ILE A 28 8.87 -16.18 6.40
N HIS A 29 9.05 -16.54 5.12
CA HIS A 29 8.96 -17.90 4.62
C HIS A 29 10.02 -18.84 5.23
N MET A 30 11.11 -18.29 5.81
CA MET A 30 12.13 -19.03 6.53
C MET A 30 11.96 -18.89 8.05
N HIS A 31 11.82 -17.65 8.54
CA HIS A 31 11.86 -17.38 9.98
C HIS A 31 10.63 -17.89 10.72
N ALA A 32 9.43 -17.78 10.12
CA ALA A 32 8.18 -18.20 10.74
C ALA A 32 7.09 -18.46 9.67
N PRO A 33 7.27 -19.45 8.79
CA PRO A 33 6.35 -19.71 7.67
C PRO A 33 4.91 -20.01 8.12
N GLU A 34 4.74 -20.81 9.17
CA GLU A 34 3.44 -21.15 9.77
C GLU A 34 2.71 -19.89 10.27
N GLU A 35 3.43 -18.96 10.91
CA GLU A 35 2.85 -17.72 11.41
C GLU A 35 2.47 -16.78 10.26
N GLY A 36 3.32 -16.67 9.24
CA GLY A 36 2.99 -15.91 8.02
C GLY A 36 1.71 -16.45 7.36
N LEU A 37 1.58 -17.77 7.21
CA LEU A 37 0.38 -18.41 6.67
C LEU A 37 -0.85 -18.19 7.56
N ARG A 38 -0.70 -18.33 8.90
CA ARG A 38 -1.78 -18.06 9.86
C ARG A 38 -2.28 -16.63 9.74
N MET A 39 -1.37 -15.66 9.71
CA MET A 39 -1.71 -14.24 9.59
C MET A 39 -2.44 -13.95 8.28
N LEU A 40 -1.98 -14.50 7.15
CA LEU A 40 -2.67 -14.38 5.87
C LEU A 40 -4.09 -14.99 5.91
N GLY A 41 -4.28 -16.12 6.58
CA GLY A 41 -5.61 -16.68 6.83
C GLY A 41 -6.53 -15.71 7.58
N THR A 42 -6.03 -15.08 8.64
CA THR A 42 -6.80 -14.06 9.38
C THR A 42 -7.01 -12.76 8.61
N ALA A 43 -6.14 -12.43 7.65
CA ALA A 43 -6.34 -11.30 6.75
C ALA A 43 -7.50 -11.58 5.78
N MET A 44 -7.57 -12.81 5.25
CA MET A 44 -8.62 -13.24 4.33
C MET A 44 -10.00 -13.22 4.99
N ASP A 45 -10.12 -13.65 6.25
CA ASP A 45 -11.36 -13.58 7.04
C ASP A 45 -11.94 -12.15 7.05
N LYS A 46 -11.09 -11.15 7.38
CA LYS A 46 -11.54 -9.76 7.42
C LYS A 46 -11.79 -9.16 6.04
N ALA A 47 -11.04 -9.58 5.03
CA ALA A 47 -11.30 -9.18 3.65
C ALA A 47 -12.66 -9.71 3.15
N ALA A 48 -13.03 -10.94 3.50
CA ALA A 48 -14.35 -11.51 3.19
C ALA A 48 -15.47 -10.70 3.86
N ASP A 49 -15.33 -10.42 5.16
CA ASP A 49 -16.22 -9.56 5.93
C ASP A 49 -16.47 -8.20 5.24
N ALA A 50 -15.39 -7.53 4.82
CA ALA A 50 -15.45 -6.24 4.14
C ALA A 50 -16.20 -6.33 2.80
N ARG A 51 -15.85 -7.30 1.95
CA ARG A 51 -16.47 -7.46 0.61
C ARG A 51 -17.95 -7.81 0.70
N THR A 52 -18.36 -8.65 1.65
CA THR A 52 -19.78 -8.97 1.84
C THR A 52 -20.58 -7.75 2.35
N LYS A 53 -20.01 -6.95 3.26
CA LYS A 53 -20.64 -5.69 3.71
C LYS A 53 -20.73 -4.68 2.56
N LEU A 54 -19.69 -4.55 1.73
CA LEU A 54 -19.69 -3.71 0.53
C LEU A 54 -20.77 -4.13 -0.46
N ALA A 55 -20.91 -5.42 -0.76
CA ALA A 55 -21.93 -5.90 -1.69
C ALA A 55 -23.35 -5.52 -1.21
N ARG A 56 -23.64 -5.68 0.08
CA ARG A 56 -24.92 -5.23 0.67
C ARG A 56 -25.09 -3.72 0.61
N LEU A 57 -24.06 -2.96 0.94
CA LEU A 57 -24.12 -1.49 0.89
C LEU A 57 -24.37 -1.00 -0.55
N LEU A 58 -23.63 -1.52 -1.53
CA LEU A 58 -23.81 -1.21 -2.95
C LEU A 58 -25.22 -1.52 -3.45
N ALA A 59 -25.82 -2.63 -3.01
CA ALA A 59 -27.20 -2.97 -3.33
C ALA A 59 -28.19 -1.91 -2.83
N THR A 60 -27.97 -1.33 -1.64
CA THR A 60 -28.80 -0.20 -1.15
C THR A 60 -28.71 1.05 -2.02
N LYS A 61 -27.65 1.17 -2.83
CA LYS A 61 -27.43 2.25 -3.80
C LYS A 61 -27.82 1.86 -5.24
N GLY A 62 -28.50 0.71 -5.42
CA GLY A 62 -28.94 0.22 -6.73
C GLY A 62 -27.85 -0.47 -7.56
N ILE A 63 -26.70 -0.76 -6.97
CA ILE A 63 -25.57 -1.42 -7.65
C ILE A 63 -25.54 -2.89 -7.22
N THR A 64 -25.88 -3.79 -8.15
CA THR A 64 -25.95 -5.25 -7.90
C THR A 64 -24.99 -6.06 -8.76
N HIS A 65 -24.26 -5.41 -9.67
CA HIS A 65 -23.25 -6.04 -10.51
C HIS A 65 -21.87 -6.00 -9.84
N GLU A 66 -20.95 -6.82 -10.33
CA GLU A 66 -19.55 -6.79 -9.90
C GLU A 66 -18.85 -5.50 -10.33
N ILE A 67 -18.16 -4.86 -9.39
CA ILE A 67 -17.37 -3.65 -9.64
C ILE A 67 -16.14 -4.01 -10.47
N GLN A 68 -16.07 -3.46 -11.68
CA GLN A 68 -14.93 -3.66 -12.58
C GLN A 68 -13.69 -2.92 -12.04
N ILE A 69 -12.54 -3.59 -12.12
CA ILE A 69 -11.25 -3.04 -11.67
C ILE A 69 -10.53 -2.46 -12.89
N PRO A 70 -9.92 -1.25 -12.80
CA PRO A 70 -9.09 -0.73 -13.88
C PRO A 70 -7.91 -1.68 -14.14
N ASP A 71 -7.30 -1.56 -15.31
CA ASP A 71 -6.13 -2.38 -15.65
C ASP A 71 -4.96 -2.06 -14.72
N ILE A 72 -4.56 -3.03 -13.90
CA ILE A 72 -3.43 -2.97 -12.98
C ILE A 72 -2.36 -4.03 -13.32
N SER A 73 -2.34 -4.52 -14.56
CA SER A 73 -1.41 -5.55 -15.04
C SER A 73 0.06 -5.16 -15.00
N THR A 74 0.36 -3.85 -14.94
CA THR A 74 1.73 -3.35 -14.74
C THR A 74 1.76 -2.30 -13.64
N LYS A 75 2.95 -2.09 -13.07
CA LYS A 75 3.22 -1.04 -12.08
C LYS A 75 2.77 0.33 -12.61
N GLU A 76 3.13 0.66 -13.84
CA GLU A 76 2.84 1.95 -14.47
C GLU A 76 1.34 2.16 -14.60
N LYS A 77 0.60 1.13 -15.02
CA LYS A 77 -0.86 1.18 -15.14
C LYS A 77 -1.54 1.33 -13.77
N ALA A 78 -1.07 0.60 -12.76
CA ALA A 78 -1.59 0.74 -11.39
C ALA A 78 -1.34 2.16 -10.82
N GLN A 79 -0.14 2.71 -11.04
CA GLN A 79 0.21 4.08 -10.63
C GLN A 79 -0.67 5.13 -11.33
N GLN A 80 -0.92 4.96 -12.63
CA GLN A 80 -1.80 5.83 -13.40
C GLN A 80 -3.26 5.72 -12.94
N ALA A 81 -3.75 4.52 -12.63
CA ALA A 81 -5.12 4.28 -12.18
C ALA A 81 -5.45 4.99 -10.86
N ILE A 82 -4.44 5.26 -10.02
CA ILE A 82 -4.56 6.06 -8.78
C ILE A 82 -4.06 7.50 -8.93
N ALA A 83 -3.94 7.99 -10.17
CA ALA A 83 -3.60 9.37 -10.54
C ALA A 83 -2.20 9.87 -10.10
N LEU A 84 -1.20 8.99 -10.00
CA LEU A 84 0.18 9.42 -9.79
C LEU A 84 0.83 9.91 -11.09
N ASN A 85 1.24 11.19 -11.13
CA ASN A 85 2.10 11.71 -12.20
C ASN A 85 3.55 11.24 -12.00
N MET A 86 3.84 10.02 -12.46
CA MET A 86 5.14 9.39 -12.24
C MET A 86 6.29 10.06 -13.00
N GLU A 87 6.01 10.80 -14.07
CA GLU A 87 7.04 11.58 -14.78
C GLU A 87 7.50 12.74 -13.90
N GLN A 88 6.55 13.54 -13.40
CA GLN A 88 6.84 14.64 -12.49
C GLN A 88 7.53 14.16 -11.20
N ILE A 89 6.97 13.14 -10.53
CA ILE A 89 7.52 12.59 -9.29
C ILE A 89 8.98 12.14 -9.49
N LYS A 90 9.28 11.47 -10.61
CA LYS A 90 10.64 11.03 -10.91
C LYS A 90 11.55 12.21 -11.25
N ALA A 91 11.09 13.19 -12.03
CA ALA A 91 11.87 14.36 -12.39
C ALA A 91 12.29 15.16 -11.14
N GLU A 92 11.34 15.45 -10.25
CA GLU A 92 11.60 16.15 -8.98
C GLU A 92 12.56 15.36 -8.09
N LYS A 93 12.36 14.03 -7.96
CA LYS A 93 13.25 13.22 -7.14
C LYS A 93 14.66 13.12 -7.73
N GLN A 94 14.79 13.09 -9.05
CA GLN A 94 16.09 13.09 -9.74
C GLN A 94 16.84 14.41 -9.56
N ASP A 95 16.14 15.53 -9.63
CA ASP A 95 16.73 16.84 -9.34
C ASP A 95 17.23 16.91 -7.89
N PHE A 96 16.40 16.50 -6.93
CA PHE A 96 16.80 16.41 -5.52
C PHE A 96 18.03 15.53 -5.31
N ILE A 97 18.09 14.34 -5.92
CA ILE A 97 19.23 13.43 -5.77
C ILE A 97 20.52 14.06 -6.31
N LYS A 98 20.44 14.74 -7.47
CA LYS A 98 21.62 15.34 -8.12
C LYS A 98 22.09 16.62 -7.43
N THR A 99 21.21 17.34 -6.77
CA THR A 99 21.51 18.66 -6.20
C THR A 99 21.72 18.60 -4.69
N VAL A 100 20.78 18.01 -3.95
CA VAL A 100 20.73 18.09 -2.49
C VAL A 100 21.63 17.05 -1.83
N ILE A 101 21.70 15.83 -2.35
CA ILE A 101 22.54 14.78 -1.74
C ILE A 101 24.03 15.19 -1.74
N PRO A 102 24.62 15.70 -2.84
CA PRO A 102 26.01 16.18 -2.80
C PRO A 102 26.24 17.31 -1.80
N GLN A 103 25.28 18.24 -1.68
CA GLN A 103 25.37 19.34 -0.71
C GLN A 103 25.35 18.81 0.73
N TRP A 104 24.50 17.83 1.03
CA TRP A 104 24.46 17.17 2.33
C TRP A 104 25.76 16.45 2.64
N GLU A 105 26.32 15.72 1.68
CA GLU A 105 27.61 15.06 1.87
C GLU A 105 28.75 16.06 2.05
N GLU A 106 28.79 17.16 1.27
CA GLU A 106 29.78 18.22 1.43
C GLU A 106 29.70 18.85 2.82
N GLN A 107 28.49 19.17 3.29
CA GLN A 107 28.27 19.71 4.62
C GLN A 107 28.68 18.70 5.71
N ALA A 108 28.35 17.42 5.54
CA ALA A 108 28.74 16.37 6.47
C ALA A 108 30.27 16.20 6.52
N ARG A 109 30.98 16.25 5.38
CA ARG A 109 32.44 16.23 5.30
C ARG A 109 33.06 17.45 5.98
N LYS A 110 32.54 18.66 5.74
CA LYS A 110 32.99 19.91 6.38
C LYS A 110 32.89 19.87 7.91
N ASN A 111 31.87 19.18 8.43
CA ASN A 111 31.64 19.01 9.86
C ASN A 111 32.29 17.76 10.46
N GLY A 112 33.08 17.02 9.67
CA GLY A 112 33.76 15.80 10.14
C GLY A 112 32.84 14.62 10.45
N LEU A 113 31.61 14.61 9.93
CA LEU A 113 30.60 13.56 10.16
C LEU A 113 30.61 12.47 9.06
N LEU A 114 31.25 12.76 7.93
CA LEU A 114 31.38 11.85 6.79
C LEU A 114 32.84 11.84 6.33
N SER A 115 33.37 10.64 6.06
CA SER A 115 34.72 10.49 5.48
C SER A 115 34.78 11.14 4.10
N GLN A 116 36.00 11.49 3.66
CA GLN A 116 36.22 11.96 2.29
C GLN A 116 35.67 10.96 1.28
#